data_AF-A0A0S8FD04-F1
#
_entry.id   AF-A0A0S8FD04-F1
#
_cell.length_a   1.000
_cell.length_b   1.000
_cell.length_c   1.000
_cell.angle_alpha   90.00
_cell.angle_beta   90.00
_cell.angle_gamma   90.00
#
_symmetry.space_group_name_H-M   'P 1'
#
loop_
_entity.id
_entity.type
_entity.pdbx_description
1 polymer ?
#
loop_
_entity_poly.entity_id
_entity_poly.type
_entity_poly.pdbx_seq_one_letter_code
_entity_poly.pdbx_strand_id
1 'polypeptide(L)'
;MTSERRLVICRFDELEPVDARGFRLGPEDQGHTGFVVRCQDALHAYRNVCPHAGNPLHWKPHGFLTRNRDLIMCSVHGAIFDIASGRCVGGPCPGRALTPLRVSLEAGNVVIYPG
;
A
#
# COMPACT_ATOMS: atom_id res chain seq x y z
N MET A 1 -15.84 16.36 -17.72
CA MET A 1 -16.01 14.99 -17.19
C MET A 1 -14.66 14.31 -17.29
N THR A 2 -13.77 14.58 -16.34
CA THR A 2 -12.47 13.89 -16.27
C THR A 2 -12.74 12.45 -15.87
N SER A 3 -12.45 11.51 -16.77
CA SER A 3 -12.48 10.09 -16.46
C SER A 3 -11.50 9.84 -15.30
N GLU A 4 -11.99 9.43 -14.13
CA GLU A 4 -11.14 9.04 -13.02
C GLU A 4 -10.23 7.91 -13.49
N ARG A 5 -8.92 8.14 -13.45
CA ARG A 5 -7.94 7.14 -13.83
C ARG A 5 -8.08 5.93 -12.89
N ARG A 6 -8.17 4.73 -13.47
CA ARG A 6 -8.19 3.47 -12.70
C ARG A 6 -7.06 2.55 -13.14
N LEU A 7 -6.51 1.79 -12.19
CA LEU A 7 -5.44 0.84 -12.41
C LEU A 7 -5.91 -0.54 -11.94
N VAL A 8 -5.95 -1.51 -12.85
CA VAL A 8 -6.16 -2.92 -12.50
C VAL A 8 -4.81 -3.48 -12.06
N ILE A 9 -4.72 -3.97 -10.82
CA ILE A 9 -3.45 -4.40 -10.22
C ILE A 9 -3.24 -5.90 -10.39
N CYS A 10 -4.25 -6.70 -10.04
CA CYS A 10 -4.24 -8.16 -10.09
C CYS A 10 -5.64 -8.70 -9.78
N ARG A 11 -5.86 -9.99 -9.95
CA ARG A 11 -7.04 -10.63 -9.37
C ARG A 11 -6.92 -10.74 -7.85
N PHE A 12 -8.05 -10.71 -7.17
CA PHE A 12 -8.11 -10.83 -5.71
C PHE A 12 -7.57 -12.17 -5.20
N ASP A 13 -7.81 -13.25 -5.95
CA ASP A 13 -7.34 -14.59 -5.65
C ASP A 13 -5.84 -14.82 -5.91
N GLU A 14 -5.16 -13.85 -6.53
CA GLU A 14 -3.70 -13.85 -6.63
C GLU A 14 -3.01 -13.28 -5.36
N LEU A 15 -3.77 -12.66 -4.46
CA LEU A 15 -3.26 -12.23 -3.15
C LEU A 15 -3.66 -13.28 -2.13
N GLU A 16 -2.67 -13.82 -1.41
CA GLU A 16 -2.95 -14.68 -0.25
C GLU A 16 -3.79 -13.92 0.79
N PRO A 17 -4.54 -14.62 1.66
CA PRO A 17 -5.48 -13.99 2.60
C PRO A 17 -4.87 -12.85 3.41
N VAL A 18 -3.58 -12.91 3.73
CA VAL A 18 -2.85 -11.76 4.24
C VAL A 18 -1.65 -11.56 3.35
N ASP A 19 -1.64 -10.57 2.47
CA ASP A 19 -0.56 -10.32 1.51
C ASP A 19 -0.49 -8.86 1.04
N ALA A 20 0.62 -8.47 0.41
CA ALA A 20 0.80 -7.14 -0.13
C ALA A 20 1.30 -7.18 -1.57
N ARG A 21 0.87 -6.20 -2.38
CA ARG A 21 1.34 -6.03 -3.76
C ARG A 21 1.60 -4.58 -4.08
N GLY A 22 2.84 -4.31 -4.47
CA GLY A 22 3.30 -3.00 -4.96
C GLY A 22 2.96 -2.81 -6.43
N PHE A 23 2.70 -1.56 -6.82
CA PHE A 23 2.37 -1.17 -8.19
C PHE A 23 2.89 0.25 -8.52
N ARG A 24 2.94 0.58 -9.80
CA ARG A 24 3.22 1.94 -10.29
C ARG A 24 1.92 2.72 -10.45
N LEU A 25 1.91 3.99 -10.04
CA LEU A 25 0.73 4.87 -10.15
C LEU A 25 0.56 5.43 -11.59
N GLY A 26 1.61 5.38 -12.41
CA GLY A 26 1.51 5.58 -13.85
C GLY A 26 2.79 5.30 -14.65
N PRO A 27 2.73 5.39 -15.98
CA PRO A 27 3.89 5.15 -16.84
C PRO A 27 4.94 6.26 -16.73
N GLU A 28 4.53 7.50 -16.45
CA GLU A 28 5.43 8.65 -16.26
C GLU A 28 5.84 8.86 -14.80
N ASP A 29 5.44 7.97 -13.89
CA ASP A 29 5.78 8.15 -12.50
C ASP A 29 7.28 7.93 -12.28
N GLN A 30 7.98 9.03 -11.97
CA GLN A 30 9.38 9.12 -11.60
C GLN A 30 9.64 8.49 -10.21
N GLY A 31 9.14 7.29 -9.97
CA GLY A 31 9.26 6.57 -8.70
C GLY A 31 8.06 6.66 -7.77
N HIS A 32 6.98 7.39 -8.11
CA HIS A 32 5.76 7.28 -7.31
C HIS A 32 5.13 5.90 -7.53
N THR A 33 5.00 5.20 -6.41
CA THR A 33 4.47 3.84 -6.36
C THR A 33 3.39 3.79 -5.29
N GLY A 34 2.53 2.81 -5.41
CA GLY A 34 1.55 2.47 -4.38
C GLY A 34 1.69 1.00 -4.01
N PHE A 35 0.98 0.60 -2.97
CA PHE A 35 0.80 -0.80 -2.64
C PHE A 35 -0.59 -1.04 -2.08
N VAL A 36 -1.08 -2.25 -2.30
CA VAL A 36 -2.30 -2.77 -1.71
C VAL A 36 -1.93 -3.87 -0.72
N VAL A 37 -2.67 -3.96 0.37
CA VAL A 37 -2.62 -5.01 1.38
C VAL A 37 -3.98 -5.67 1.42
N ARG A 38 -4.01 -6.99 1.26
CA ARG A 38 -5.16 -7.83 1.56
C ARG A 38 -5.04 -8.29 3.01
N CYS A 39 -6.11 -8.14 3.77
CA CYS A 39 -6.25 -8.70 5.11
C CYS A 39 -7.61 -9.40 5.19
N GLN A 40 -7.59 -10.73 5.08
CA GLN A 40 -8.75 -11.58 4.85
C GLN A 40 -9.57 -11.10 3.65
N ASP A 41 -10.74 -10.52 3.89
CA ASP A 41 -11.64 -10.01 2.86
C ASP A 41 -11.55 -8.48 2.68
N ALA A 42 -10.71 -7.82 3.46
CA ALA A 42 -10.47 -6.38 3.37
C ALA A 42 -9.28 -6.06 2.47
N LEU A 43 -9.40 -4.95 1.73
CA LEU A 43 -8.32 -4.36 0.93
C LEU A 43 -8.01 -2.96 1.46
N HIS A 44 -6.73 -2.68 1.65
CA HIS A 44 -6.21 -1.38 2.05
C HIS A 44 -5.10 -0.96 1.09
N ALA A 45 -5.11 0.28 0.62
CA ALA A 45 -4.08 0.74 -0.30
C ALA A 45 -3.49 2.08 0.13
N TYR A 46 -2.20 2.24 -0.14
CA TYR A 46 -1.43 3.42 0.28
C TYR A 46 -0.44 3.83 -0.80
N ARG A 47 -0.09 5.12 -0.80
CA ARG A 47 1.12 5.58 -1.48
C ARG A 47 2.34 4.99 -0.78
N ASN A 48 3.31 4.56 -1.57
CA ASN A 48 4.57 4.01 -1.07
C ASN A 48 5.55 5.15 -0.72
N VAL A 49 5.18 5.97 0.25
CA VAL A 49 5.98 7.10 0.75
C VAL A 49 5.89 7.10 2.26
N CYS A 50 7.01 6.84 2.93
CA CYS A 50 7.06 6.80 4.38
C CYS A 50 6.97 8.23 4.93
N PRO A 51 6.00 8.56 5.79
CA PRO A 51 5.81 9.91 6.31
C PRO A 51 6.93 10.35 7.26
N HIS A 52 7.86 9.46 7.62
CA HIS A 52 9.06 9.81 8.39
C HIS A 52 10.04 10.66 7.56
N ALA A 53 10.50 10.13 6.42
CA ALA A 53 11.61 10.70 5.65
C ALA A 53 11.36 10.71 4.13
N GLY A 54 10.14 10.43 3.67
CA GLY A 54 9.76 10.46 2.26
C GLY A 54 10.23 9.27 1.41
N ASN A 55 10.99 8.33 1.98
CA ASN A 55 11.48 7.16 1.26
C ASN A 55 10.36 6.15 0.94
N PRO A 56 10.48 5.39 -0.16
CA PRO A 56 9.76 4.15 -0.35
C PRO A 56 9.86 3.23 0.88
N LEU A 57 8.76 2.54 1.22
CA LEU A 57 8.71 1.67 2.40
C LEU A 57 9.49 0.38 2.19
N HIS A 58 9.50 -0.16 0.97
CA HIS A 58 10.02 -1.50 0.68
C HIS A 58 11.44 -1.46 0.10
N TRP A 59 12.27 -2.43 0.48
CA TRP A 59 13.59 -2.68 -0.12
C TRP A 59 13.58 -3.80 -1.18
N LYS A 60 12.57 -4.67 -1.12
CA LYS A 60 12.34 -5.76 -2.07
C LYS A 60 10.91 -5.70 -2.61
N PRO A 61 10.65 -6.20 -3.83
CA PRO A 61 9.30 -6.21 -4.40
C PRO A 61 8.27 -6.79 -3.42
N HIS A 62 7.16 -6.08 -3.26
CA HIS A 62 6.01 -6.49 -2.44
C HIS A 62 6.29 -6.67 -0.92
N GLY A 63 7.50 -6.35 -0.45
CA GLY A 63 7.92 -6.48 0.94
C GLY A 63 7.44 -5.33 1.81
N PHE A 64 6.14 -5.24 2.08
CA PHE A 64 5.53 -4.18 2.88
C PHE A 64 5.11 -4.61 4.29
N LEU A 65 4.93 -5.91 4.53
CA LEU A 65 4.41 -6.43 5.79
C LEU A 65 5.54 -6.80 6.76
N THR A 66 5.25 -6.71 8.06
CA THR A 66 6.08 -7.31 9.11
C THR A 66 6.24 -8.82 8.89
N ARG A 67 7.20 -9.44 9.58
CA ARG A 67 7.40 -10.90 9.52
C ARG A 67 6.14 -11.69 9.91
N ASN A 68 5.38 -11.19 10.88
CA ASN A 68 4.13 -11.79 11.34
C ASN A 68 2.92 -11.42 10.46
N ARG A 69 3.10 -10.53 9.48
CA ARG A 69 2.08 -10.07 8.53
C ARG A 69 0.87 -9.36 9.16
N ASP A 70 1.03 -8.85 10.37
CA ASP A 70 0.01 -8.13 11.14
C ASP A 70 0.06 -6.61 10.97
N LEU A 71 1.19 -6.07 10.51
CA LEU A 71 1.43 -4.64 10.37
C LEU A 71 2.19 -4.34 9.07
N ILE A 72 2.17 -3.08 8.64
CA ILE A 72 3.02 -2.57 7.56
C ILE A 72 4.34 -2.08 8.16
N MET A 73 5.47 -2.37 7.51
CA MET A 73 6.80 -1.95 7.93
C MET A 73 7.52 -1.18 6.82
N CYS A 74 8.06 -0.01 7.17
CA CYS A 74 9.09 0.65 6.38
C CYS A 74 10.44 0.01 6.69
N SER A 75 11.06 -0.62 5.71
CA SER A 75 12.34 -1.32 5.86
C SER A 75 13.57 -0.41 5.93
N VAL A 76 13.39 0.90 5.76
CA VAL A 76 14.51 1.86 5.77
C VAL A 76 14.88 2.23 7.21
N HIS A 77 13.92 2.75 7.98
CA HIS A 77 14.14 3.21 9.37
C HIS A 77 13.21 2.54 10.39
N GLY A 78 12.47 1.49 10.00
CA GLY A 78 11.67 0.68 10.92
C GLY A 78 10.36 1.32 11.40
N ALA A 79 9.77 2.26 10.64
CA ALA A 79 8.43 2.75 10.94
C ALA A 79 7.38 1.64 10.75
N ILE A 80 6.46 1.50 11.71
CA ILE A 80 5.43 0.46 11.75
C ILE A 80 4.06 1.09 11.70
N PHE A 81 3.19 0.58 10.83
CA PHE A 81 1.86 1.13 10.60
C PHE A 81 0.78 0.07 10.74
N ASP A 82 -0.35 0.45 11.33
CA ASP A 82 -1.57 -0.35 11.31
C ASP A 82 -2.09 -0.50 9.86
N ILE A 83 -2.50 -1.71 9.48
CA ILE A 83 -2.92 -2.04 8.11
C ILE A 83 -4.20 -1.31 7.72
N ALA A 84 -5.15 -1.15 8.64
CA ALA A 84 -6.47 -0.63 8.31
C ALA A 84 -6.49 0.90 8.23
N SER A 85 -5.88 1.54 9.22
CA SER A 85 -5.87 3.01 9.37
C SER A 85 -4.65 3.68 8.73
N GLY A 86 -3.58 2.93 8.46
CA GLY A 86 -2.30 3.48 8.01
C GLY A 86 -1.56 4.32 9.05
N ARG A 87 -2.05 4.38 10.30
CA ARG A 87 -1.43 5.17 11.38
C ARG A 87 -0.12 4.52 11.84
N CYS A 88 0.89 5.35 12.07
CA CYS A 88 2.17 4.94 12.63
C CYS A 88 1.97 4.54 14.10
N VAL A 89 2.18 3.26 14.41
CA VAL A 89 2.02 2.65 15.74
C VAL A 89 3.37 2.32 16.39
N GLY A 90 4.47 2.49 15.66
CA GLY A 90 5.82 2.28 16.17
C GLY A 90 6.90 2.88 15.27
N GLY A 91 8.08 3.13 15.84
CA GLY A 91 9.21 3.70 15.13
C GLY A 91 9.17 5.24 15.02
N PRO A 92 9.87 5.83 14.05
CA PRO A 92 10.26 7.26 14.08
C PRO A 92 9.18 8.26 13.61
N CYS A 93 7.93 7.85 13.43
CA CYS A 93 6.85 8.71 12.88
C CYS A 93 5.63 8.91 13.78
N PRO A 94 5.77 9.19 15.09
CA PRO A 94 4.64 9.24 16.01
C PRO A 94 3.54 10.20 15.52
N GLY A 95 2.30 9.72 15.51
CA GLY A 95 1.12 10.50 15.12
C GLY A 95 0.94 10.74 13.62
N ARG A 96 1.87 10.30 12.76
CA ARG A 96 1.72 10.38 11.29
C ARG A 96 1.04 9.14 10.73
N ALA A 97 0.59 9.22 9.48
CA ALA A 97 -0.05 8.10 8.78
C ALA A 97 0.42 8.03 7.33
N LEU A 98 0.29 6.84 6.73
CA LEU A 98 0.43 6.64 5.29
C LEU A 98 -0.70 7.37 4.54
N THR A 99 -0.41 7.86 3.34
CA THR A 99 -1.43 8.46 2.49
C THR A 99 -2.28 7.36 1.84
N PRO A 100 -3.60 7.27 2.13
CA PRO A 100 -4.44 6.23 1.56
C PRO A 100 -4.69 6.46 0.07
N LEU A 101 -4.90 5.35 -0.64
CA LEU A 101 -5.40 5.32 -2.02
C LEU A 101 -6.75 4.61 -2.02
N ARG A 102 -7.66 5.07 -2.87
CA ARG A 102 -8.94 4.39 -3.04
C ARG A 102 -8.70 3.05 -3.72
N VAL A 103 -9.24 1.99 -3.13
CA VAL A 103 -9.19 0.61 -3.65
C VAL A 103 -10.60 0.03 -3.69
N SER A 104 -10.89 -0.76 -4.72
CA SER A 104 -12.14 -1.52 -4.86
C SER A 104 -11.88 -2.91 -5.41
N LEU A 105 -12.82 -3.82 -5.14
CA LEU A 105 -12.89 -5.13 -5.78
C LEU A 105 -13.95 -5.07 -6.89
N GLU A 106 -13.52 -5.10 -8.16
CA GLU A 106 -14.41 -5.03 -9.33
C GLU A 106 -14.28 -6.31 -10.17
N ALA A 107 -15.36 -7.09 -10.28
CA ALA A 107 -15.40 -8.31 -11.08
C ALA A 107 -14.19 -9.26 -10.79
N GLY A 108 -13.83 -9.39 -9.51
CA GLY A 108 -12.70 -10.22 -9.06
C GLY A 108 -11.32 -9.55 -9.17
N ASN A 109 -11.22 -8.31 -9.63
CA ASN A 109 -9.97 -7.57 -9.75
C ASN A 109 -9.81 -6.52 -8.65
N VAL A 110 -8.58 -6.39 -8.16
CA VAL A 110 -8.18 -5.28 -7.30
C VAL A 110 -7.92 -4.06 -8.17
N VAL A 111 -8.71 -3.01 -7.96
CA VAL A 111 -8.66 -1.76 -8.74
C VAL A 111 -8.28 -0.59 -7.85
N ILE A 112 -7.34 0.24 -8.29
CA ILE A 112 -6.87 1.44 -7.60
C ILE A 112 -7.26 2.70 -8.37
N TYR A 113 -7.65 3.75 -7.64
CA TYR A 113 -7.91 5.09 -8.19
C TYR A 113 -6.87 6.06 -7.62
N PRO A 114 -5.84 6.46 -8.41
CA PRO A 114 -4.69 7.22 -7.92
C PRO A 114 -4.98 8.64 -7.41
N GLY A 115 -6.18 9.18 -7.67
CA GLY A 115 -6.47 10.60 -7.51
C GLY A 115 -5.88 11.47 -8.63
#